data_AF-A0A4R4I3M3-F1
#
_entry.id   AF-A0A4R4I3M3-F1
#
_cell.length_a   1.000
_cell.length_b   1.000
_cell.length_c   1.000
_cell.angle_alpha   90.00
_cell.angle_beta   90.00
_cell.angle_gamma   90.00
#
_symmetry.space_group_name_H-M   'P 1'
#
loop_
_entity.id
_entity.type
_entity.pdbx_description
1 polymer ?
#
loop_
_entity_poly.entity_id
_entity_poly.type
_entity_poly.pdbx_seq_one_letter_code
_entity_poly.pdbx_strand_id
1 'polypeptide(L)'
;MNGYKYRANIAVNDKGNLRDIETLIKDELWASSLTDLNDPFEATYIDNIERALALFESVFGANIKDVKKYWEELILFKNNIGIYSLALSQADYPDNELMWAHYANSHKGFCIEYDIEKLQDSENYTFDVNRMKIEYKNEPPIIGLDDIYNKDGFLIKMFGTKSKSWEYENEIRLIYSTSKRKEYNPFALKSIYFGLNMDEKHQMQIIEGLANRDIRFYKMQRKAESYKLIPILIHENKRIIKNKLLLSQYEILKENHNHAVENFHVLYKGESMNKEVLHNFVLKFREEYTTKNANIYVYNKSDIANLIDKYPLNDKEAELLLSCTIAESWFTNPTEVYVNLS
;
A
#
# COMPACT_ATOMS: atom_id res chain seq x y z
N MET A 1 2.56 4.97 6.47
CA MET A 1 3.94 4.41 6.64
C MET A 1 4.57 4.16 5.27
N ASN A 2 5.87 4.39 5.06
CA ASN A 2 6.51 4.17 3.74
C ASN A 2 7.27 2.84 3.70
N GLY A 3 7.27 2.17 2.54
CA GLY A 3 7.98 0.92 2.29
C GLY A 3 8.84 0.99 1.04
N TYR A 4 9.99 0.33 1.08
CA TYR A 4 11.04 0.45 0.06
C TYR A 4 11.25 -0.88 -0.67
N LYS A 5 11.14 -0.84 -1.99
CA LYS A 5 11.33 -2.02 -2.84
C LYS A 5 12.51 -1.83 -3.78
N TYR A 6 13.57 -2.59 -3.52
CA TYR A 6 14.77 -2.60 -4.34
C TYR A 6 14.55 -3.46 -5.61
N ARG A 7 15.10 -2.99 -6.72
CA ARG A 7 14.98 -3.59 -8.05
C ARG A 7 16.35 -3.63 -8.70
N ALA A 8 16.79 -4.83 -9.05
CA ALA A 8 18.05 -5.06 -9.75
C ALA A 8 18.03 -4.47 -11.17
N ASN A 9 16.86 -4.40 -11.81
CA ASN A 9 16.66 -3.88 -13.15
C ASN A 9 17.49 -4.62 -14.21
N ILE A 10 17.44 -5.95 -14.17
CA ILE A 10 18.21 -6.84 -15.07
C ILE A 10 17.34 -7.82 -15.86
N ALA A 11 16.13 -8.12 -15.36
CA ALA A 11 15.23 -9.07 -16.02
C ALA A 11 14.61 -8.41 -17.26
N VAL A 12 14.65 -9.11 -18.39
CA VAL A 12 14.02 -8.68 -19.65
C VAL A 12 12.78 -9.51 -19.94
N ASN A 13 11.77 -8.90 -20.57
CA ASN A 13 10.60 -9.59 -21.08
C ASN A 13 10.85 -10.19 -22.48
N ASP A 14 9.86 -10.87 -23.05
CA ASP A 14 9.94 -11.50 -24.39
C ASP A 14 10.22 -10.50 -25.53
N LYS A 15 10.00 -9.19 -25.28
CA LYS A 15 10.26 -8.09 -26.22
C LYS A 15 11.63 -7.44 -25.99
N GLY A 16 12.44 -7.96 -25.06
CA GLY A 16 13.75 -7.42 -24.70
C GLY A 16 13.70 -6.16 -23.81
N ASN A 17 12.53 -5.74 -23.33
CA ASN A 17 12.39 -4.59 -22.44
C ASN A 17 12.65 -5.00 -20.99
N LEU A 18 13.22 -4.09 -20.20
CA LEU A 18 13.45 -4.30 -18.77
C LEU A 18 12.13 -4.41 -18.02
N ARG A 19 11.87 -5.59 -17.46
CA ARG A 19 10.63 -5.98 -16.79
C ARG A 19 10.30 -5.05 -15.63
N ASP A 20 11.30 -4.71 -14.81
CA ASP A 20 11.09 -3.93 -13.58
C ASP A 20 10.65 -2.48 -13.88
N ILE A 21 11.13 -1.88 -14.99
CA ILE A 21 10.69 -0.56 -15.45
C ILE A 21 9.28 -0.64 -16.03
N GLU A 22 9.00 -1.65 -16.84
CA GLU A 22 7.69 -1.82 -17.44
C GLU A 22 6.58 -2.00 -16.40
N THR A 23 6.80 -2.86 -15.40
CA THR A 23 5.79 -3.07 -14.34
C THR A 23 5.61 -1.83 -13.48
N LEU A 24 6.69 -1.10 -13.21
CA LEU A 24 6.63 0.18 -12.49
C LEU A 24 5.73 1.19 -13.21
N ILE A 25 5.93 1.39 -14.52
CA ILE A 25 5.16 2.37 -15.32
C ILE A 25 3.68 2.00 -15.40
N LYS A 26 3.37 0.70 -15.40
CA LYS A 26 2.00 0.15 -15.49
C LYS A 26 1.25 0.07 -14.15
N ASP A 27 1.85 0.54 -13.06
CA ASP A 27 1.27 0.38 -11.72
C ASP A 27 1.06 -1.09 -11.33
N GLU A 28 2.02 -1.93 -11.70
CA GLU A 28 1.98 -3.37 -11.45
C GLU A 28 3.12 -3.82 -10.51
N LEU A 29 2.80 -4.81 -9.68
CA LEU A 29 3.76 -5.55 -8.88
C LEU A 29 3.57 -7.07 -9.05
N TRP A 30 4.62 -7.82 -8.76
CA TRP A 30 4.56 -9.29 -8.72
C TRP A 30 4.53 -9.75 -7.27
N ALA A 31 3.38 -10.30 -6.84
CA ALA A 31 3.27 -10.99 -5.56
C ALA A 31 3.84 -12.39 -5.75
N SER A 32 5.01 -12.65 -5.15
CA SER A 32 5.79 -13.87 -5.38
C SER A 32 5.26 -15.02 -4.54
N SER A 33 5.37 -16.26 -5.02
CA SER A 33 5.13 -17.41 -4.15
C SER A 33 6.19 -17.44 -3.06
N LEU A 34 5.90 -18.08 -1.92
CA LEU A 34 6.89 -18.26 -0.86
C LEU A 34 8.14 -19.00 -1.36
N THR A 35 7.97 -19.95 -2.29
CA THR A 35 9.06 -20.76 -2.85
C THR A 35 9.98 -19.98 -3.79
N ASP A 36 9.52 -18.83 -4.32
CA ASP A 36 10.31 -17.97 -5.21
C ASP A 36 11.05 -16.85 -4.46
N LEU A 37 10.86 -16.73 -3.14
CA LEU A 37 11.61 -15.80 -2.32
C LEU A 37 13.07 -16.28 -2.18
N ASN A 38 13.96 -15.33 -1.92
CA ASN A 38 15.40 -15.56 -2.04
C ASN A 38 16.02 -16.28 -0.82
N ASP A 39 15.32 -16.35 0.31
CA ASP A 39 15.75 -17.08 1.50
C ASP A 39 15.28 -18.54 1.42
N PRO A 40 16.17 -19.55 1.40
CA PRO A 40 15.74 -20.95 1.39
C PRO A 40 15.03 -21.38 2.68
N PHE A 41 15.11 -20.58 3.75
CA PHE A 41 14.41 -20.84 5.01
C PHE A 41 13.10 -20.07 5.14
N GLU A 42 12.60 -19.53 4.04
CA GLU A 42 11.38 -18.72 4.01
C GLU A 42 10.18 -19.44 4.63
N ALA A 43 9.51 -18.76 5.58
CA ALA A 43 8.35 -19.28 6.28
C ALA A 43 8.54 -20.71 6.85
N THR A 44 9.76 -21.05 7.27
CA THR A 44 10.08 -22.36 7.87
C THR A 44 9.61 -22.42 9.32
N TYR A 45 8.96 -23.51 9.70
CA TYR A 45 8.54 -23.79 11.06
C TYR A 45 8.61 -25.29 11.37
N ILE A 46 8.62 -25.64 12.65
CA ILE A 46 8.50 -27.01 13.13
C ILE A 46 7.02 -27.32 13.33
N ASP A 47 6.48 -28.25 12.55
CA ASP A 47 5.10 -28.72 12.67
C ASP A 47 4.98 -29.74 13.81
N ASN A 48 4.38 -29.32 14.93
CA ASN A 48 4.01 -30.21 16.03
C ASN A 48 2.52 -30.57 16.03
N ILE A 49 1.71 -30.03 15.10
CA ILE A 49 0.28 -30.33 15.00
C ILE A 49 0.09 -31.75 14.48
N GLU A 50 0.77 -32.17 13.41
CA GLU A 50 0.66 -33.54 12.90
C GLU A 50 1.01 -34.59 13.96
N ARG A 51 2.10 -34.35 14.70
CA ARG A 51 2.53 -35.23 15.80
C ARG A 51 1.49 -35.28 16.91
N ALA A 52 0.93 -34.14 17.29
CA ALA A 52 -0.11 -34.10 18.32
C ALA A 52 -1.38 -34.84 17.87
N LEU A 53 -1.84 -34.64 16.64
CA LEU A 53 -3.01 -35.32 16.09
C LEU A 53 -2.84 -36.85 16.08
N ALA A 54 -1.67 -37.34 15.67
CA ALA A 54 -1.36 -38.78 15.71
C ALA A 54 -1.37 -39.37 17.14
N LEU A 55 -0.92 -38.59 18.13
CA LEU A 55 -1.03 -38.99 19.55
C LEU A 55 -2.49 -39.04 20.01
N PHE A 56 -3.31 -38.05 19.63
CA PHE A 56 -4.73 -38.05 20.00
C PHE A 56 -5.50 -39.23 19.43
N GLU A 57 -5.24 -39.59 18.16
CA GLU A 57 -5.84 -40.76 17.52
C GLU A 57 -5.40 -42.06 18.20
N SER A 58 -4.09 -42.25 18.44
CA SER A 58 -3.55 -43.51 18.98
C SER A 58 -3.83 -43.73 20.47
N VAL A 59 -3.82 -42.68 21.29
CA VAL A 59 -4.00 -42.80 22.75
C VAL A 59 -5.48 -42.71 23.15
N PHE A 60 -6.25 -41.83 22.52
CA PHE A 60 -7.62 -41.53 22.92
C PHE A 60 -8.68 -42.01 21.92
N GLY A 61 -8.28 -42.58 20.78
CA GLY A 61 -9.23 -43.00 19.73
C GLY A 61 -9.99 -41.82 19.11
N ALA A 62 -9.42 -40.61 19.17
CA ALA A 62 -10.07 -39.41 18.65
C ALA A 62 -10.19 -39.47 17.12
N ASN A 63 -11.35 -39.10 16.58
CA ASN A 63 -11.50 -38.93 15.13
C ASN A 63 -10.86 -37.60 14.70
N ILE A 64 -9.71 -37.68 14.03
CA ILE A 64 -8.93 -36.52 13.59
C ILE A 64 -9.11 -36.17 12.11
N LYS A 65 -9.98 -36.90 11.38
CA LYS A 65 -10.06 -36.82 9.91
C LYS A 65 -10.31 -35.40 9.41
N ASP A 66 -11.26 -34.70 10.02
CA ASP A 66 -11.63 -33.34 9.60
C ASP A 66 -10.52 -32.35 9.92
N VAL A 67 -9.91 -32.43 11.11
CA VAL A 67 -8.81 -31.53 11.51
C VAL A 67 -7.59 -31.72 10.61
N LYS A 68 -7.23 -32.97 10.30
CA LYS A 68 -6.14 -33.28 9.38
C LYS A 68 -6.43 -32.73 7.98
N LYS A 69 -7.66 -32.89 7.48
CA LYS A 69 -8.08 -32.34 6.18
C LYS A 69 -7.94 -30.82 6.15
N TYR A 70 -8.43 -30.10 7.16
CA TYR A 70 -8.31 -28.63 7.22
C TYR A 70 -6.85 -28.18 7.36
N TRP A 71 -6.01 -28.95 8.06
CA TRP A 71 -4.57 -28.69 8.16
C TRP A 71 -3.89 -28.80 6.79
N GLU A 72 -4.17 -29.87 6.04
CA GLU A 72 -3.68 -30.07 4.68
C GLU A 72 -4.15 -28.95 3.73
N GLU A 73 -5.43 -28.54 3.80
CA GLU A 73 -5.97 -27.41 3.02
C GLU A 73 -5.26 -26.09 3.34
N LEU A 74 -4.95 -25.84 4.61
CA LEU A 74 -4.22 -24.64 5.03
C LEU A 74 -2.77 -24.63 4.50
N ILE A 75 -2.08 -25.78 4.51
CA ILE A 75 -0.74 -25.93 3.93
C ILE A 75 -0.78 -25.67 2.42
N LEU A 76 -1.78 -26.22 1.73
CA LEU A 76 -1.98 -25.96 0.30
C LEU A 76 -2.27 -24.48 0.02
N PHE A 77 -3.09 -23.84 0.86
CA PHE A 77 -3.38 -22.41 0.77
C PHE A 77 -2.10 -21.58 0.95
N LYS A 78 -1.24 -21.91 1.93
CA LYS A 78 0.06 -21.27 2.13
C LYS A 78 0.91 -21.27 0.85
N ASN A 79 0.87 -22.33 0.05
CA ASN A 79 1.64 -22.40 -1.19
C ASN A 79 1.06 -21.53 -2.32
N ASN A 80 -0.21 -21.13 -2.22
CA ASN A 80 -0.88 -20.31 -3.23
C ASN A 80 -0.77 -18.80 -2.97
N ILE A 81 -0.46 -18.38 -1.73
CA ILE A 81 -0.41 -16.96 -1.39
C ILE A 81 0.68 -16.24 -2.20
N GLY A 82 0.44 -14.96 -2.47
CA GLY A 82 1.43 -14.05 -3.02
C GLY A 82 2.03 -13.17 -1.94
N ILE A 83 3.34 -13.01 -1.93
CA ILE A 83 4.07 -12.15 -1.00
C ILE A 83 4.73 -11.01 -1.75
N TYR A 84 4.55 -9.80 -1.24
CA TYR A 84 5.32 -8.64 -1.65
C TYR A 84 6.08 -8.05 -0.48
N SER A 85 7.37 -8.37 -0.41
CA SER A 85 8.29 -7.89 0.62
C SER A 85 8.75 -6.46 0.36
N LEU A 86 8.64 -5.59 1.35
CA LEU A 86 9.16 -4.24 1.39
C LEU A 86 10.12 -4.10 2.56
N ALA A 87 11.18 -3.32 2.40
CA ALA A 87 12.01 -2.92 3.53
C ALA A 87 11.43 -1.67 4.20
N LEU A 88 11.64 -1.54 5.50
CA LEU A 88 11.34 -0.32 6.26
C LEU A 88 12.65 0.39 6.64
N SER A 89 12.67 1.71 6.56
CA SER A 89 13.79 2.53 7.03
C SER A 89 13.37 3.49 8.13
N GLN A 90 14.28 3.77 9.05
CA GLN A 90 14.13 4.81 10.08
C GLN A 90 14.55 6.20 9.60
N ALA A 91 15.22 6.29 8.43
CA ALA A 91 15.74 7.54 7.89
C ALA A 91 14.75 8.23 6.94
N ASP A 92 13.57 7.64 6.68
CA ASP A 92 12.60 8.06 5.67
C ASP A 92 13.12 8.01 4.22
N TYR A 93 14.20 7.27 3.95
CA TYR A 93 14.71 6.95 2.61
C TYR A 93 15.47 5.60 2.62
N PRO A 94 15.71 4.95 1.47
CA PRO A 94 16.39 3.64 1.41
C PRO A 94 17.90 3.79 1.67
N ASP A 95 18.29 3.82 2.95
CA ASP A 95 19.66 4.09 3.41
C ASP A 95 20.52 2.85 3.66
N ASN A 96 19.91 1.66 3.68
CA ASN A 96 20.59 0.41 3.99
C ASN A 96 21.54 -0.03 2.85
N GLU A 97 22.84 -0.02 3.11
CA GLU A 97 23.88 -0.38 2.13
C GLU A 97 23.80 -1.84 1.65
N LEU A 98 23.46 -2.78 2.53
CA LEU A 98 23.35 -4.21 2.19
C LEU A 98 22.17 -4.46 1.26
N MET A 99 21.04 -3.77 1.48
CA MET A 99 19.88 -3.84 0.61
C MET A 99 20.22 -3.39 -0.82
N TRP A 100 20.95 -2.29 -0.96
CA TRP A 100 21.42 -1.82 -2.27
C TRP A 100 22.40 -2.79 -2.93
N ALA A 101 23.30 -3.39 -2.16
CA ALA A 101 24.28 -4.34 -2.66
C ALA A 101 23.60 -5.62 -3.19
N HIS A 102 22.69 -6.21 -2.41
CA HIS A 102 22.05 -7.49 -2.70
C HIS A 102 20.89 -7.39 -3.68
N TYR A 103 20.03 -6.38 -3.55
CA TYR A 103 18.74 -6.35 -4.28
C TYR A 103 18.66 -5.31 -5.38
N ALA A 104 19.60 -4.36 -5.44
CA ALA A 104 19.66 -3.35 -6.49
C ALA A 104 20.90 -3.50 -7.38
N ASN A 105 21.30 -4.75 -7.66
CA ASN A 105 22.38 -5.08 -8.60
C ASN A 105 23.67 -4.31 -8.29
N SER A 106 24.14 -4.37 -7.04
CA SER A 106 25.32 -3.60 -6.60
C SER A 106 25.21 -2.10 -6.94
N HIS A 107 24.09 -1.48 -6.55
CA HIS A 107 23.75 -0.07 -6.82
C HIS A 107 23.57 0.33 -8.30
N LYS A 108 23.42 -0.62 -9.22
CA LYS A 108 23.09 -0.35 -10.64
C LYS A 108 21.59 -0.33 -10.92
N GLY A 109 20.79 -0.80 -9.97
CA GLY A 109 19.34 -0.76 -10.00
C GLY A 109 18.75 0.48 -9.33
N PHE A 110 17.48 0.38 -8.93
CA PHE A 110 16.74 1.45 -8.28
C PHE A 110 15.94 0.92 -7.09
N CYS A 111 15.40 1.83 -6.28
CA CYS A 111 14.50 1.53 -5.19
C CYS A 111 13.22 2.36 -5.34
N ILE A 112 12.09 1.71 -5.13
CA ILE A 112 10.75 2.30 -5.22
C ILE A 112 10.27 2.57 -3.80
N GLU A 113 9.85 3.80 -3.52
CA GLU A 113 9.18 4.15 -2.26
C GLU A 113 7.67 4.17 -2.46
N TYR A 114 6.99 3.35 -1.67
CA TYR A 114 5.54 3.25 -1.63
C TYR A 114 4.97 3.82 -0.33
N ASP A 115 3.82 4.47 -0.42
CA ASP A 115 2.87 4.55 0.69
C ASP A 115 2.24 3.16 0.89
N ILE A 116 2.55 2.50 2.01
CA ILE A 116 2.07 1.14 2.28
C ILE A 116 0.55 1.10 2.41
N GLU A 117 -0.08 2.13 2.96
CA GLU A 117 -1.53 2.13 3.18
C GLU A 117 -2.25 2.19 1.83
N LYS A 118 -1.83 3.10 0.93
CA LYS A 118 -2.39 3.18 -0.43
C LYS A 118 -2.07 1.96 -1.28
N LEU A 119 -0.92 1.32 -1.05
CA LEU A 119 -0.53 0.11 -1.76
C LEU A 119 -1.43 -1.08 -1.41
N GLN A 120 -2.01 -1.10 -0.21
CA GLN A 120 -2.93 -2.15 0.26
C GLN A 120 -4.34 -2.00 -0.30
N ASP A 121 -4.75 -0.79 -0.71
CA ASP A 121 -6.12 -0.49 -1.15
C ASP A 121 -6.53 -1.21 -2.45
N SER A 122 -5.60 -1.90 -3.14
CA SER A 122 -5.85 -2.49 -4.46
C SER A 122 -6.47 -3.88 -4.47
N GLU A 123 -6.64 -4.53 -3.31
CA GLU A 123 -7.42 -5.77 -3.20
C GLU A 123 -8.52 -5.63 -2.14
N ASN A 124 -9.77 -5.82 -2.55
CA ASN A 124 -10.79 -6.31 -1.65
C ASN A 124 -10.40 -7.77 -1.33
N TYR A 125 -10.20 -8.19 -0.06
CA TYR A 125 -10.73 -9.45 0.52
C TYR A 125 -9.99 -10.03 1.77
N THR A 126 -10.87 -10.61 2.62
CA THR A 126 -10.85 -11.79 3.53
C THR A 126 -9.87 -11.97 4.69
N PHE A 127 -8.65 -11.45 4.69
CA PHE A 127 -7.77 -11.59 5.86
C PHE A 127 -7.56 -10.25 6.55
N ASP A 128 -7.88 -10.15 7.85
CA ASP A 128 -7.59 -8.97 8.70
C ASP A 128 -6.06 -8.64 8.81
N VAL A 129 -5.21 -9.37 8.08
CA VAL A 129 -3.74 -9.26 8.15
C VAL A 129 -3.16 -9.05 6.75
N ASN A 130 -3.57 -7.97 6.07
CA ASN A 130 -3.05 -7.58 4.76
C ASN A 130 -1.57 -7.14 4.78
N ARG A 131 -0.98 -6.96 5.97
CA ARG A 131 0.45 -6.67 6.15
C ARG A 131 1.00 -7.29 7.42
N MET A 132 2.25 -7.70 7.39
CA MET A 132 2.93 -8.34 8.52
C MET A 132 4.38 -7.88 8.60
N LYS A 133 4.80 -7.39 9.76
CA LYS A 133 6.22 -7.15 10.03
C LYS A 133 6.90 -8.46 10.41
N ILE A 134 8.10 -8.68 9.89
CA ILE A 134 8.84 -9.92 10.15
C ILE A 134 9.49 -9.94 11.53
N GLU A 135 9.32 -11.07 12.21
CA GLU A 135 10.03 -11.44 13.41
C GLU A 135 11.31 -12.21 13.08
N TYR A 136 12.44 -11.67 13.50
CA TYR A 136 13.75 -12.26 13.25
C TYR A 136 14.18 -13.16 14.39
N LYS A 137 14.43 -14.44 14.10
CA LYS A 137 14.79 -15.47 15.10
C LYS A 137 16.01 -16.28 14.65
N ASN A 138 16.76 -16.82 15.60
CA ASN A 138 17.88 -17.71 15.29
C ASN A 138 17.40 -19.12 14.91
N GLU A 139 16.27 -19.55 15.48
CA GLU A 139 15.68 -20.87 15.27
C GLU A 139 14.26 -20.73 14.70
N PRO A 140 13.82 -21.67 13.86
CA PRO A 140 12.43 -21.69 13.37
C PRO A 140 11.42 -21.76 14.51
N PRO A 141 10.25 -21.09 14.41
CA PRO A 141 9.19 -21.23 15.38
C PRO A 141 8.61 -22.65 15.37
N ILE A 142 8.05 -23.05 16.50
CA ILE A 142 7.24 -24.26 16.63
C ILE A 142 5.77 -23.85 16.53
N ILE A 143 5.02 -24.51 15.65
CA ILE A 143 3.56 -24.39 15.58
C ILE A 143 2.95 -25.62 16.25
N GLY A 144 2.18 -25.39 17.32
CA GLY A 144 1.47 -26.42 18.07
C GLY A 144 -0.02 -26.12 18.22
N LEU A 145 -0.75 -27.01 18.90
CA LEU A 145 -2.19 -26.86 19.11
C LEU A 145 -2.56 -25.58 19.90
N ASP A 146 -1.72 -25.17 20.85
CA ASP A 146 -1.95 -23.94 21.64
C ASP A 146 -1.96 -22.67 20.77
N ASP A 147 -1.28 -22.70 19.63
CA ASP A 147 -1.23 -21.55 18.71
C ASP A 147 -2.55 -21.34 17.97
N ILE A 148 -3.38 -22.38 17.83
CA ILE A 148 -4.66 -22.30 17.11
C ILE A 148 -5.61 -21.28 17.77
N TYR A 149 -5.52 -21.10 19.09
CA TYR A 149 -6.32 -20.13 19.83
C TYR A 149 -5.88 -18.68 19.62
N ASN A 150 -4.62 -18.45 19.21
CA ASN A 150 -4.08 -17.12 18.93
C ASN A 150 -3.83 -16.97 17.43
N LYS A 151 -4.86 -16.53 16.70
CA LYS A 151 -4.84 -16.33 15.24
C LYS A 151 -3.63 -15.51 14.78
N ASP A 152 -3.32 -14.40 15.44
CA ASP A 152 -2.23 -13.52 15.03
C ASP A 152 -0.86 -14.17 15.24
N GLY A 153 -0.66 -14.76 16.43
CA GLY A 153 0.58 -15.49 16.75
C GLY A 153 0.81 -16.68 15.82
N PHE A 154 -0.25 -17.41 15.48
CA PHE A 154 -0.22 -18.50 14.51
C PHE A 154 0.22 -18.02 13.12
N LEU A 155 -0.39 -16.95 12.60
CA LEU A 155 -0.05 -16.39 11.28
C LEU A 155 1.39 -15.85 11.25
N ILE A 156 1.86 -15.21 12.32
CA ILE A 156 3.25 -14.76 12.43
C ILE A 156 4.22 -15.95 12.40
N LYS A 157 3.94 -17.03 13.13
CA LYS A 157 4.79 -18.23 13.06
C LYS A 157 4.78 -18.86 11.67
N MET A 158 3.64 -18.87 11.00
CA MET A 158 3.46 -19.51 9.70
C MET A 158 4.08 -18.72 8.53
N PHE A 159 4.04 -17.38 8.57
CA PHE A 159 4.40 -16.52 7.44
C PHE A 159 5.36 -15.36 7.79
N GLY A 160 5.55 -15.08 9.07
CA GLY A 160 6.13 -13.85 9.59
C GLY A 160 7.46 -14.02 10.31
N THR A 161 8.13 -15.17 10.16
CA THR A 161 9.43 -15.40 10.79
C THR A 161 10.52 -15.59 9.75
N LYS A 162 11.72 -15.08 10.06
CA LYS A 162 12.91 -15.20 9.21
C LYS A 162 14.16 -15.33 10.07
N SER A 163 15.23 -15.87 9.48
CA SER A 163 16.51 -15.97 10.19
C SER A 163 17.04 -14.58 10.57
N LYS A 164 17.64 -14.47 11.76
CA LYS A 164 18.23 -13.23 12.28
C LYS A 164 19.30 -12.63 11.38
N SER A 165 19.95 -13.43 10.54
CA SER A 165 20.89 -12.95 9.52
C SER A 165 20.27 -11.95 8.54
N TRP A 166 18.95 -11.96 8.35
CA TRP A 166 18.21 -11.05 7.47
C TRP A 166 17.58 -9.86 8.20
N GLU A 167 17.87 -9.65 9.50
CA GLU A 167 17.27 -8.58 10.32
C GLU A 167 17.50 -7.18 9.73
N TYR A 168 18.61 -6.99 8.99
CA TYR A 168 18.93 -5.74 8.32
C TYR A 168 17.89 -5.32 7.27
N GLU A 169 17.07 -6.24 6.75
CA GLU A 169 16.03 -5.91 5.76
C GLU A 169 14.87 -5.12 6.39
N ASN A 170 14.65 -5.28 7.71
CA ASN A 170 13.52 -4.71 8.44
C ASN A 170 12.21 -4.85 7.64
N GLU A 171 11.92 -6.10 7.27
CA GLU A 171 10.94 -6.47 6.25
C GLU A 171 9.51 -6.30 6.77
N ILE A 172 8.66 -5.77 5.90
CA ILE A 172 7.21 -5.86 5.99
C ILE A 172 6.67 -6.56 4.74
N ARG A 173 5.81 -7.55 4.93
CA ARG A 173 5.15 -8.29 3.85
C ARG A 173 3.76 -7.74 3.63
N LEU A 174 3.40 -7.56 2.36
CA LEU A 174 2.01 -7.55 1.94
C LEU A 174 1.64 -8.97 1.48
N ILE A 175 0.55 -9.51 2.02
CA ILE A 175 0.10 -10.87 1.76
C ILE A 175 -1.13 -10.81 0.87
N TYR A 176 -1.06 -11.51 -0.25
CA TYR A 176 -2.10 -11.60 -1.26
C TYR A 176 -2.64 -13.02 -1.31
N SER A 177 -3.93 -13.16 -1.62
CA SER A 177 -4.59 -14.47 -1.76
C SER A 177 -3.97 -15.39 -2.81
N THR A 178 -3.26 -14.81 -3.78
CA THR A 178 -2.72 -15.51 -4.95
C THR A 178 -1.37 -14.92 -5.37
N SER A 179 -0.40 -15.79 -5.65
CA SER A 179 0.88 -15.44 -6.28
C SER A 179 0.69 -15.12 -7.76
N LYS A 180 0.62 -13.83 -8.09
CA LYS A 180 0.46 -13.35 -9.46
C LYS A 180 0.82 -11.86 -9.57
N ARG A 181 0.72 -11.35 -10.79
CA ARG A 181 0.74 -9.91 -11.06
C ARG A 181 -0.47 -9.23 -10.43
N LYS A 182 -0.24 -8.11 -9.76
CA LYS A 182 -1.25 -7.28 -9.10
C LYS A 182 -1.12 -5.85 -9.60
N GLU A 183 -2.24 -5.21 -9.83
CA GLU A 183 -2.30 -3.77 -10.01
C GLU A 183 -2.36 -3.10 -8.63
N TYR A 184 -1.83 -1.89 -8.53
CA TYR A 184 -1.89 -1.09 -7.31
C TYR A 184 -2.38 0.32 -7.58
N ASN A 185 -2.85 1.00 -6.53
CA ASN A 185 -3.24 2.40 -6.60
C ASN A 185 -2.02 3.25 -7.07
N PRO A 186 -2.07 3.95 -8.21
CA PRO A 186 -0.93 4.72 -8.72
C PRO A 186 -0.40 5.77 -7.73
N PHE A 187 -1.25 6.27 -6.82
CA PHE A 187 -0.88 7.22 -5.77
C PHE A 187 -0.11 6.59 -4.60
N ALA A 188 0.02 5.26 -4.56
CA ALA A 188 0.91 4.58 -3.64
C ALA A 188 2.37 4.85 -3.99
N LEU A 189 2.71 5.09 -5.26
CA LEU A 189 4.08 5.37 -5.69
C LEU A 189 4.46 6.83 -5.33
N LYS A 190 5.40 7.01 -4.40
CA LYS A 190 5.80 8.34 -3.90
C LYS A 190 7.08 8.87 -4.52
N SER A 191 8.11 8.02 -4.54
CA SER A 191 9.44 8.41 -4.99
C SER A 191 10.19 7.24 -5.62
N ILE A 192 11.15 7.57 -6.49
CA ILE A 192 12.14 6.63 -7.01
C ILE A 192 13.53 7.09 -6.57
N TYR A 193 14.33 6.15 -6.07
CA TYR A 193 15.73 6.36 -5.74
C TYR A 193 16.58 5.57 -6.72
N PHE A 194 17.47 6.23 -7.44
CA PHE A 194 18.40 5.60 -8.35
C PHE A 194 19.68 5.25 -7.60
N GLY A 195 20.17 4.01 -7.79
CA GLY A 195 21.43 3.58 -7.21
C GLY A 195 22.61 4.40 -7.74
N LEU A 196 23.71 4.44 -6.99
CA LEU A 196 24.91 5.25 -7.31
C LEU A 196 25.37 5.05 -8.76
N ASN A 197 25.32 3.80 -9.22
CA ASN A 197 25.86 3.36 -10.51
C ASN A 197 24.77 3.03 -11.53
N MET A 198 23.53 3.43 -11.29
CA MET A 198 22.45 3.22 -12.25
C MET A 198 22.70 4.02 -13.53
N ASP A 199 22.53 3.36 -14.67
CA ASP A 199 22.68 3.95 -16.00
C ASP A 199 21.67 5.09 -16.25
N GLU A 200 22.15 6.21 -16.78
CA GLU A 200 21.34 7.43 -16.98
C GLU A 200 20.19 7.22 -17.99
N LYS A 201 20.35 6.38 -19.00
CA LYS A 201 19.28 6.08 -19.96
C LYS A 201 18.10 5.43 -19.26
N HIS A 202 18.34 4.51 -18.33
CA HIS A 202 17.29 3.88 -17.55
C HIS A 202 16.66 4.84 -16.53
N GLN A 203 17.46 5.76 -15.96
CA GLN A 203 16.91 6.82 -15.09
C GLN A 203 15.91 7.69 -15.87
N MET A 204 16.30 8.15 -17.06
CA MET A 204 15.44 8.96 -17.93
C MET A 204 14.21 8.20 -18.38
N GLN A 205 14.35 6.93 -18.77
CA GLN A 205 13.21 6.09 -19.13
C GLN A 205 12.16 5.99 -18.02
N ILE A 206 12.60 5.90 -16.75
CA ILE A 206 11.69 5.87 -15.59
C ILE A 206 11.05 7.25 -15.37
N ILE A 207 11.84 8.34 -15.43
CA ILE A 207 11.34 9.71 -15.25
C ILE A 207 10.26 10.02 -16.29
N GLU A 208 10.54 9.76 -17.56
CA GLU A 208 9.62 10.01 -18.68
C GLU A 208 8.41 9.08 -18.64
N GLY A 209 8.62 7.78 -18.36
CA GLY A 209 7.54 6.81 -18.26
C GLY A 209 6.57 7.08 -17.11
N LEU A 210 7.01 7.81 -16.08
CA LEU A 210 6.20 8.24 -14.95
C LEU A 210 5.79 9.71 -15.04
N ALA A 211 5.87 10.33 -16.22
CA ALA A 211 5.37 11.69 -16.43
C ALA A 211 3.88 11.79 -16.06
N ASN A 212 3.42 13.00 -15.76
CA ASN A 212 2.03 13.26 -15.34
C ASN A 212 1.61 12.53 -14.04
N ARG A 213 2.56 12.32 -13.13
CA ARG A 213 2.34 11.74 -11.79
C ARG A 213 3.08 12.59 -10.75
N ASP A 214 2.59 12.65 -9.52
CA ASP A 214 3.24 13.40 -8.45
C ASP A 214 4.35 12.56 -7.80
N ILE A 215 5.53 12.49 -8.42
CA ILE A 215 6.62 11.59 -8.03
C ILE A 215 7.94 12.36 -7.95
N ARG A 216 8.71 12.10 -6.89
CA ARG A 216 10.06 12.66 -6.71
C ARG A 216 11.14 11.65 -7.10
N PHE A 217 12.20 12.12 -7.73
CA PHE A 217 13.31 11.27 -8.18
C PHE A 217 14.60 11.69 -7.51
N TYR A 218 15.26 10.73 -6.89
CA TYR A 218 16.49 10.94 -6.14
C TYR A 218 17.63 10.12 -6.73
N LYS A 219 18.84 10.68 -6.70
CA LYS A 219 20.08 9.91 -6.92
C LYS A 219 20.74 9.65 -5.57
N MET A 220 21.00 8.38 -5.27
CA MET A 220 21.75 8.02 -4.06
C MET A 220 23.23 8.36 -4.24
N GLN A 221 23.84 8.92 -3.19
CA GLN A 221 25.26 9.28 -3.14
C GLN A 221 25.88 8.88 -1.81
N ARG A 222 27.21 8.78 -1.79
CA ARG A 222 27.98 8.58 -0.55
C ARG A 222 28.05 9.91 0.20
N LYS A 223 27.73 9.89 1.49
CA LYS A 223 28.00 11.03 2.37
C LYS A 223 29.50 11.16 2.59
N ALA A 224 30.04 12.37 2.44
CA ALA A 224 31.45 12.63 2.71
C ALA A 224 31.82 12.19 4.14
N GLU A 225 33.03 11.62 4.29
CA GLU A 225 33.59 11.19 5.58
C GLU A 225 32.72 10.19 6.36
N SER A 226 31.88 9.41 5.67
CA SER A 226 30.97 8.43 6.28
C SER A 226 30.72 7.25 5.34
N TYR A 227 30.34 6.10 5.89
CA TYR A 227 29.81 4.96 5.12
C TYR A 227 28.31 5.09 4.79
N LYS A 228 27.71 6.27 5.03
CA LYS A 228 26.26 6.46 4.88
C LYS A 228 25.92 6.85 3.45
N LEU A 229 24.73 6.43 3.03
CA LEU A 229 24.10 6.87 1.79
C LEU A 229 23.17 8.04 2.07
N ILE A 230 23.09 8.99 1.14
CA ILE A 230 22.13 10.09 1.18
C ILE A 230 21.47 10.27 -0.19
N PRO A 231 20.17 10.61 -0.24
CA PRO A 231 19.48 10.91 -1.48
C PRO A 231 19.68 12.38 -1.86
N ILE A 232 19.87 12.67 -3.15
CA ILE A 232 19.82 14.01 -3.72
C ILE A 232 18.65 14.08 -4.69
N LEU A 233 17.73 15.02 -4.49
CA LEU A 233 16.62 15.25 -5.40
C LEU A 233 17.17 15.74 -6.74
N ILE A 234 16.85 15.05 -7.84
CA ILE A 234 17.32 15.39 -9.18
C ILE A 234 16.18 15.78 -10.13
N HIS A 235 14.95 15.30 -9.86
CA HIS A 235 13.79 15.60 -10.67
C HIS A 235 12.50 15.46 -9.86
N GLU A 236 11.44 16.14 -10.29
CA GLU A 236 10.11 16.00 -9.73
C GLU A 236 9.08 16.06 -10.86
N ASN A 237 8.31 14.98 -11.01
CA ASN A 237 7.12 14.99 -11.86
C ASN A 237 5.94 15.53 -11.06
N LYS A 238 5.03 16.19 -11.76
CA LYS A 238 3.73 16.61 -11.24
C LYS A 238 2.61 16.16 -12.18
N ARG A 239 1.45 15.85 -11.62
CA ARG A 239 0.23 15.68 -12.41
C ARG A 239 -0.12 16.99 -13.13
N ILE A 240 -0.38 16.87 -14.42
CA ILE A 240 -0.83 17.95 -15.30
C ILE A 240 -2.34 18.04 -15.18
N ILE A 241 -2.78 18.94 -14.30
CA ILE A 241 -4.19 19.21 -14.07
C ILE A 241 -4.51 20.57 -14.67
N LYS A 242 -5.27 20.58 -15.77
CA LYS A 242 -5.68 21.83 -16.46
C LYS A 242 -6.75 22.55 -15.65
N ASN A 243 -6.75 23.88 -15.59
CA ASN A 243 -7.80 24.68 -14.95
C ASN A 243 -7.99 24.36 -13.46
N LYS A 244 -6.90 24.39 -12.67
CA LYS A 244 -6.98 24.10 -11.23
C LYS A 244 -7.97 25.03 -10.52
N LEU A 245 -8.65 24.50 -9.51
CA LEU A 245 -9.50 25.28 -8.61
C LEU A 245 -8.66 26.33 -7.89
N LEU A 246 -9.16 27.56 -7.84
CA LEU A 246 -8.52 28.62 -7.07
C LEU A 246 -8.72 28.35 -5.58
N LEU A 247 -7.67 28.47 -4.78
CA LEU A 247 -7.75 28.30 -3.32
C LEU A 247 -8.72 29.28 -2.64
N SER A 248 -9.09 30.38 -3.31
CA SER A 248 -10.13 31.30 -2.85
C SER A 248 -11.55 30.78 -3.01
N GLN A 249 -11.78 29.78 -3.87
CA GLN A 249 -13.10 29.24 -4.18
C GLN A 249 -13.59 28.19 -3.19
N TYR A 250 -12.73 27.70 -2.29
CA TYR A 250 -13.11 26.67 -1.33
C TYR A 250 -12.17 26.62 -0.12
N GLU A 251 -12.59 25.85 0.87
CA GLU A 251 -11.77 25.45 2.00
C GLU A 251 -12.11 23.99 2.34
N ILE A 252 -11.10 23.15 2.53
CA ILE A 252 -11.33 21.79 3.02
C ILE A 252 -11.52 21.90 4.53
N LEU A 253 -12.76 21.73 4.99
CA LEU A 253 -13.12 21.78 6.41
C LEU A 253 -12.61 20.55 7.14
N LYS A 254 -12.69 19.37 6.48
CA LYS A 254 -12.30 18.10 7.07
C LYS A 254 -12.04 17.02 6.02
N GLU A 255 -11.14 16.12 6.37
CA GLU A 255 -10.82 14.90 5.62
C GLU A 255 -10.93 13.69 6.55
N ASN A 256 -11.74 12.72 6.17
CA ASN A 256 -11.92 11.46 6.89
C ASN A 256 -11.68 10.31 5.93
N HIS A 257 -10.56 9.62 6.04
CA HIS A 257 -10.18 8.55 5.11
C HIS A 257 -10.14 7.21 5.83
N ASN A 258 -10.70 6.18 5.20
CA ASN A 258 -10.48 4.79 5.60
C ASN A 258 -9.78 4.03 4.47
N HIS A 259 -9.57 2.72 4.64
CA HIS A 259 -8.90 1.90 3.63
C HIS A 259 -9.66 1.90 2.29
N ALA A 260 -10.99 1.85 2.29
CA ALA A 260 -11.78 1.76 1.06
C ALA A 260 -12.11 3.13 0.43
N VAL A 261 -12.32 4.17 1.24
CA VAL A 261 -12.94 5.43 0.80
C VAL A 261 -12.30 6.65 1.46
N GLU A 262 -12.05 7.68 0.66
CA GLU A 262 -11.73 9.03 1.12
C GLU A 262 -13.02 9.85 1.27
N ASN A 263 -13.21 10.58 2.38
CA ASN A 263 -14.31 11.52 2.54
C ASN A 263 -13.75 12.93 2.67
N PHE A 264 -14.21 13.83 1.81
CA PHE A 264 -13.84 15.24 1.81
C PHE A 264 -15.07 16.08 2.18
N HIS A 265 -14.89 16.99 3.12
CA HIS A 265 -15.89 17.95 3.53
C HIS A 265 -15.40 19.35 3.18
N VAL A 266 -16.05 19.98 2.22
CA VAL A 266 -15.52 21.15 1.51
C VAL A 266 -16.50 22.30 1.65
N LEU A 267 -16.04 23.43 2.18
CA LEU A 267 -16.77 24.69 2.13
C LEU A 267 -16.56 25.33 0.76
N TYR A 268 -17.63 25.58 0.02
CA TYR A 268 -17.61 26.34 -1.21
C TYR A 268 -17.68 27.85 -0.92
N LYS A 269 -16.78 28.61 -1.55
CA LYS A 269 -16.63 30.07 -1.42
C LYS A 269 -16.72 30.79 -2.77
N GLY A 270 -17.11 30.09 -3.84
CA GLY A 270 -17.23 30.69 -5.16
C GLY A 270 -18.40 31.67 -5.25
N GLU A 271 -18.29 32.63 -6.16
CA GLU A 271 -19.25 33.74 -6.30
C GLU A 271 -20.64 33.31 -6.78
N SER A 272 -20.70 32.25 -7.61
CA SER A 272 -21.95 31.72 -8.17
C SER A 272 -22.25 30.33 -7.60
N MET A 273 -23.51 30.11 -7.24
CA MET A 273 -24.04 28.83 -6.75
C MET A 273 -25.19 28.38 -7.66
N ASN A 274 -24.84 27.88 -8.85
CA ASN A 274 -25.81 27.22 -9.73
C ASN A 274 -25.39 25.76 -9.97
N LYS A 275 -26.33 24.97 -10.50
CA LYS A 275 -26.15 23.53 -10.70
C LYS A 275 -24.91 23.19 -11.52
N GLU A 276 -24.68 23.90 -12.61
CA GLU A 276 -23.53 23.65 -13.50
C GLU A 276 -22.21 23.99 -12.82
N VAL A 277 -22.15 25.12 -12.11
CA VAL A 277 -20.95 25.56 -11.40
C VAL A 277 -20.57 24.58 -10.29
N LEU A 278 -21.52 24.16 -9.46
CA LEU A 278 -21.25 23.20 -8.38
C LEU A 278 -20.89 21.82 -8.91
N HIS A 279 -21.56 21.38 -9.98
CA HIS A 279 -21.21 20.13 -10.67
C HIS A 279 -19.76 20.14 -11.17
N ASN A 280 -19.38 21.19 -11.90
CA ASN A 280 -18.02 21.33 -12.41
C ASN A 280 -16.98 21.49 -11.30
N PHE A 281 -17.32 22.21 -10.23
CA PHE A 281 -16.47 22.34 -9.04
C PHE A 281 -16.19 20.96 -8.42
N VAL A 282 -17.21 20.14 -8.17
CA VAL A 282 -17.06 18.83 -7.53
C VAL A 282 -16.23 17.88 -8.40
N LEU A 283 -16.52 17.80 -9.70
CA LEU A 283 -15.72 16.98 -10.62
C LEU A 283 -14.26 17.44 -10.64
N LYS A 284 -14.03 18.76 -10.60
CA LYS A 284 -12.68 19.29 -10.63
C LYS A 284 -11.91 19.06 -9.32
N PHE A 285 -12.60 19.23 -8.19
CA PHE A 285 -12.08 18.92 -6.88
C PHE A 285 -11.70 17.43 -6.80
N ARG A 286 -12.55 16.56 -7.32
CA ARG A 286 -12.30 15.11 -7.41
C ARG A 286 -10.99 14.83 -8.15
N GLU A 287 -10.83 15.37 -9.35
CA GLU A 287 -9.62 15.20 -10.17
C GLU A 287 -8.34 15.68 -9.45
N GLU A 288 -8.43 16.78 -8.69
CA GLU A 288 -7.30 17.39 -8.00
C GLU A 288 -6.86 16.63 -6.75
N TYR A 289 -7.82 16.26 -5.90
CA TYR A 289 -7.56 15.86 -4.52
C TYR A 289 -7.71 14.37 -4.25
N THR A 290 -8.56 13.68 -5.00
CA THR A 290 -8.85 12.27 -4.69
C THR A 290 -7.74 11.36 -5.18
N THR A 291 -7.38 10.38 -4.35
CA THR A 291 -6.38 9.37 -4.67
C THR A 291 -6.96 7.95 -4.72
N LYS A 292 -8.23 7.80 -4.37
CA LYS A 292 -9.03 6.58 -4.55
C LYS A 292 -10.51 6.91 -4.60
N ASN A 293 -11.36 5.89 -4.48
CA ASN A 293 -12.79 6.04 -4.28
C ASN A 293 -13.08 7.08 -3.19
N ALA A 294 -13.89 8.09 -3.51
CA ALA A 294 -14.09 9.21 -2.60
C ALA A 294 -15.52 9.72 -2.56
N ASN A 295 -15.97 10.12 -1.37
CA ASN A 295 -17.14 10.95 -1.17
C ASN A 295 -16.71 12.41 -1.03
N ILE A 296 -17.44 13.31 -1.67
CA ILE A 296 -17.22 14.76 -1.60
C ILE A 296 -18.54 15.40 -1.18
N TYR A 297 -18.52 16.05 -0.03
CA TYR A 297 -19.63 16.81 0.52
C TYR A 297 -19.28 18.29 0.45
N VAL A 298 -20.13 19.08 -0.19
CA VAL A 298 -19.92 20.51 -0.39
C VAL A 298 -20.95 21.31 0.40
N TYR A 299 -20.45 22.25 1.19
CA TYR A 299 -21.23 23.09 2.08
C TYR A 299 -21.15 24.56 1.69
N ASN A 300 -22.18 25.35 2.01
CA ASN A 300 -22.17 26.81 1.83
C ASN A 300 -21.87 27.60 3.11
N LYS A 301 -21.77 26.94 4.26
CA LYS A 301 -21.44 27.58 5.55
C LYS A 301 -20.40 26.78 6.32
N SER A 302 -19.58 27.49 7.10
CA SER A 302 -18.50 26.91 7.90
C SER A 302 -18.94 26.46 9.30
N ASP A 303 -20.08 26.94 9.78
CA ASP A 303 -20.61 26.67 11.13
C ASP A 303 -21.01 25.19 11.36
N ILE A 304 -21.05 24.40 10.29
CA ILE A 304 -21.30 22.95 10.33
C ILE A 304 -20.06 22.10 10.60
N ALA A 305 -18.85 22.69 10.67
CA ALA A 305 -17.61 21.92 10.79
C ALA A 305 -17.58 21.00 12.02
N ASN A 306 -18.14 21.46 13.14
CA ASN A 306 -18.23 20.66 14.38
C ASN A 306 -19.28 19.53 14.32
N LEU A 307 -20.14 19.51 13.30
CA LEU A 307 -21.20 18.52 13.14
C LEU A 307 -20.78 17.32 12.27
N ILE A 308 -19.74 17.46 11.44
CA ILE A 308 -19.35 16.48 10.41
C ILE A 308 -19.08 15.06 10.96
N ASP A 309 -18.64 14.92 12.20
CA ASP A 309 -18.37 13.62 12.85
C ASP A 309 -19.27 13.38 14.08
N LYS A 310 -20.18 14.30 14.37
CA LYS A 310 -20.97 14.19 15.59
C LYS A 310 -22.05 13.13 15.38
N TYR A 311 -22.03 12.10 16.21
CA TYR A 311 -23.09 11.10 16.26
C TYR A 311 -23.46 10.74 17.70
N PRO A 312 -24.77 10.71 18.06
CA PRO A 312 -25.90 11.12 17.23
C PRO A 312 -25.99 12.66 17.09
N LEU A 313 -26.53 13.12 15.96
CA LEU A 313 -27.01 14.50 15.80
C LEU A 313 -28.42 14.61 16.39
N ASN A 314 -28.75 15.75 17.00
CA ASN A 314 -30.15 16.07 17.29
C ASN A 314 -30.87 16.61 16.03
N ASP A 315 -32.20 16.69 16.06
CA ASP A 315 -33.01 17.08 14.89
C ASP A 315 -32.58 18.43 14.29
N LYS A 316 -32.29 19.44 15.13
CA LYS A 316 -31.86 20.77 14.67
C LYS A 316 -30.48 20.74 14.01
N GLU A 317 -29.58 19.93 14.54
CA GLU A 317 -28.23 19.77 13.99
C GLU A 317 -28.27 19.02 12.66
N ALA A 318 -29.11 17.99 12.55
CA ALA A 318 -29.33 17.25 11.31
C ALA A 318 -29.94 18.15 10.22
N GLU A 319 -30.96 18.95 10.57
CA GLU A 319 -31.58 19.92 9.66
C GLU A 319 -30.58 20.99 9.20
N LEU A 320 -29.75 21.49 10.12
CA LEU A 320 -28.70 22.47 9.79
C LEU A 320 -27.67 21.87 8.83
N LEU A 321 -27.16 20.66 9.11
CA LEU A 321 -26.19 20.00 8.24
C LEU A 321 -26.77 19.75 6.83
N LEU A 322 -28.00 19.25 6.77
CA LEU A 322 -28.69 18.97 5.50
C LEU A 322 -28.91 20.25 4.70
N SER A 323 -29.44 21.32 5.34
CA SER A 323 -29.71 22.60 4.67
C SER A 323 -28.45 23.34 4.20
N CYS A 324 -27.30 23.06 4.81
CA CYS A 324 -26.01 23.63 4.38
C CYS A 324 -25.33 22.80 3.28
N THR A 325 -25.76 21.55 3.06
CA THR A 325 -25.17 20.66 2.06
C THR A 325 -25.73 21.00 0.68
N ILE A 326 -24.92 21.67 -0.14
CA ILE A 326 -25.33 22.19 -1.44
C ILE A 326 -24.97 21.27 -2.61
N ALA A 327 -23.98 20.40 -2.44
CA ALA A 327 -23.67 19.37 -3.42
C ALA A 327 -23.02 18.14 -2.78
N GLU A 328 -23.25 16.97 -3.37
CA GLU A 328 -22.69 15.71 -2.93
C GLU A 328 -22.28 14.87 -4.15
N SER A 329 -21.16 14.16 -4.05
CA SER A 329 -20.76 13.15 -5.01
C SER A 329 -20.21 11.94 -4.26
N TRP A 330 -20.79 10.77 -4.51
CA TRP A 330 -20.46 9.56 -3.78
C TRP A 330 -19.51 8.66 -4.56
N PHE A 331 -18.73 7.85 -3.85
CA PHE A 331 -17.77 6.95 -4.48
C PHE A 331 -18.41 5.89 -5.38
N THR A 332 -19.68 5.55 -5.16
CA THR A 332 -20.42 4.56 -5.96
C THR A 332 -20.77 5.08 -7.36
N ASN A 333 -20.84 6.40 -7.55
CA ASN A 333 -21.09 7.02 -8.84
C ASN A 333 -20.30 8.33 -8.97
N PRO A 334 -18.97 8.24 -9.19
CA PRO A 334 -18.06 9.38 -9.07
C PRO A 334 -18.27 10.46 -10.16
N THR A 335 -18.99 10.14 -11.23
CA THR A 335 -19.38 11.07 -12.29
C THR A 335 -20.68 11.81 -12.02
N GLU A 336 -21.50 11.34 -11.07
CA GLU A 336 -22.71 12.02 -10.66
C GLU A 336 -22.43 13.00 -9.52
N VAL A 337 -23.05 14.19 -9.64
CA VAL A 337 -23.06 15.21 -8.60
C VAL A 337 -24.52 15.58 -8.32
N TYR A 338 -24.96 15.29 -7.11
CA TYR A 338 -26.28 15.69 -6.61
C TYR A 338 -26.16 17.12 -6.09
N VAL A 339 -26.86 18.05 -6.72
CA VAL A 339 -26.86 19.45 -6.33
C VAL A 339 -28.18 19.77 -5.63
N ASN A 340 -28.08 20.24 -4.40
CA ASN A 340 -29.19 20.55 -3.50
C ASN A 340 -29.27 22.07 -3.32
N LEU A 341 -29.76 22.76 -4.36
CA LEU A 341 -30.07 24.19 -4.29
C LEU A 341 -31.57 24.33 -4.02
N SER A 342 -31.91 24.90 -2.85
CA SER A 342 -33.28 25.22 -2.44
C SER A 342 -33.87 26.39 -3.23
#